data_AF-C5L6R0-F1
#
_entry.id   AF-C5L6R0-F1
#
_cell.length_a   1.000
_cell.length_b   1.000
_cell.length_c   1.000
_cell.angle_alpha   90.00
_cell.angle_beta   90.00
_cell.angle_gamma   90.00
#
_symmetry.space_group_name_H-M   'P 1'
#
loop_
_entity.id
_entity.type
_entity.pdbx_description
1 polymer ?
#
loop_
_entity_poly.entity_id
_entity_poly.type
_entity_poly.pdbx_seq_one_letter_code
_entity_poly.pdbx_strand_id
1 'polypeptide(L)'
;MVDTNTIGDSAEGSGQVLRSPRTMRILICGCWDLMHTGHFNAIRQVATIAHEIEREKELEGERVRVEVVAGIHPNKEIRRVKGGEFVCSEEEKETMLRSCKWVDDIVHDVPYKPLTVEFLDKHRIDYAVHGDDIAKASDGTDMYGYVKEAGRYREFRRSECISTTTLINRILGCYPGANANEAFSLTSRRMTEFSRGYKPIESASKIVYISAVWDLLHTAHIEALRLANDAVKGADYLLVGVRHDSSANGERDRTITSDGERALSLLSCRYVSDVVLQAPERPSADFFRAFNVVIPLYVE
;
A
#
# COMPACT_ATOMS: atom_id res chain seq x y z
N MET A 1 -70.16 -11.14 -33.35
CA MET A 1 -69.31 -11.35 -34.54
C MET A 1 -68.00 -10.65 -34.23
N VAL A 2 -66.91 -11.30 -33.80
CA VAL A 2 -66.08 -12.30 -34.53
C VAL A 2 -65.65 -11.64 -35.86
N ASP A 3 -64.39 -11.28 -36.15
CA ASP A 3 -63.09 -11.96 -35.98
C ASP A 3 -61.95 -10.94 -36.34
N THR A 4 -60.87 -10.77 -35.55
CA THR A 4 -59.52 -11.40 -35.53
C THR A 4 -58.43 -10.81 -36.45
N ASN A 5 -57.20 -10.74 -35.87
CA ASN A 5 -55.87 -10.90 -36.50
C ASN A 5 -55.25 -9.68 -37.25
N THR A 6 -53.97 -9.28 -37.13
CA THR A 6 -52.76 -9.77 -36.41
C THR A 6 -51.61 -8.75 -36.55
N ILE A 7 -50.58 -8.90 -35.70
CA ILE A 7 -49.13 -8.59 -35.89
C ILE A 7 -48.66 -7.15 -35.67
N GLY A 8 -47.80 -7.02 -34.65
CA GLY A 8 -46.90 -5.91 -34.42
C GLY A 8 -46.12 -6.04 -33.12
N ASP A 9 -45.47 -7.19 -32.90
CA ASP A 9 -44.41 -7.34 -31.88
C ASP A 9 -43.26 -6.37 -32.22
N SER A 10 -43.29 -5.17 -31.64
CA SER A 10 -42.07 -4.37 -31.50
C SER A 10 -41.43 -4.76 -30.18
N ALA A 11 -40.39 -5.58 -30.28
CA ALA A 11 -39.49 -5.92 -29.20
C ALA A 11 -39.06 -4.65 -28.45
N GLU A 12 -39.65 -4.43 -27.27
CA GLU A 12 -39.09 -3.54 -26.27
C GLU A 12 -37.78 -4.17 -25.84
N GLY A 13 -36.70 -3.74 -26.50
CA GLY A 13 -35.35 -4.01 -26.05
C GLY A 13 -35.22 -3.49 -24.63
N SER A 14 -35.27 -4.40 -23.67
CA SER A 14 -34.93 -4.15 -22.28
C SER A 14 -33.45 -3.79 -22.22
N GLY A 15 -33.13 -2.53 -22.52
CA GLY A 15 -31.85 -1.94 -22.21
C GLY A 15 -31.72 -1.98 -20.70
N GLN A 16 -31.11 -3.04 -20.17
CA GLN A 16 -30.72 -3.09 -18.77
C GLN A 16 -29.82 -1.89 -18.52
N VAL A 17 -30.36 -0.86 -17.86
CA VAL A 17 -29.57 0.23 -17.30
C VAL A 17 -28.62 -0.43 -16.31
N LEU A 18 -27.37 -0.64 -16.73
CA LEU A 18 -26.30 -1.18 -15.90
C LEU A 18 -26.13 -0.23 -14.70
N ARG A 19 -26.76 -0.58 -13.57
CA ARG A 19 -26.62 0.17 -12.32
C ARG A 19 -25.14 0.18 -11.94
N SER A 20 -24.67 1.34 -11.48
CA SER A 20 -23.33 1.48 -10.94
C SER A 20 -23.14 0.47 -9.80
N PRO A 21 -21.96 -0.19 -9.69
CA PRO A 21 -21.70 -1.14 -8.61
C PRO A 21 -21.93 -0.51 -7.25
N ARG A 22 -22.46 -1.28 -6.28
CA ARG A 22 -22.54 -0.81 -4.90
C ARG A 22 -21.13 -0.73 -4.32
N THR A 23 -20.79 0.38 -3.67
CA THR A 23 -19.52 0.49 -2.95
C THR A 23 -19.61 -0.21 -1.60
N MET A 24 -18.67 -1.11 -1.36
CA MET A 24 -18.36 -1.69 -0.05
C MET A 24 -17.03 -1.14 0.42
N ARG A 25 -16.80 -1.11 1.74
CA ARG A 25 -15.58 -0.56 2.34
C ARG A 25 -15.01 -1.54 3.34
N ILE A 26 -13.71 -1.78 3.28
CA ILE A 26 -13.00 -2.62 4.25
C ILE A 26 -11.94 -1.81 4.98
N LEU A 27 -11.89 -1.94 6.32
CA LEU A 27 -11.01 -1.17 7.18
C LEU A 27 -9.80 -2.01 7.60
N ILE A 28 -8.62 -1.47 7.38
CA ILE A 28 -7.40 -1.87 8.09
C ILE A 28 -6.96 -0.72 8.99
N CYS A 29 -6.87 -0.94 10.30
CA CYS A 29 -6.43 0.08 11.25
C CYS A 29 -5.03 -0.21 11.81
N GLY A 30 -4.32 0.85 12.16
CA GLY A 30 -2.97 0.74 12.67
C GLY A 30 -2.45 2.04 13.27
N CYS A 31 -1.31 1.95 13.95
CA CYS A 31 -0.61 3.14 14.44
C CYS A 31 0.20 3.82 13.32
N TRP A 32 0.57 3.06 12.28
CA TRP A 32 1.30 3.50 11.08
C TRP A 32 2.61 4.25 11.35
N ASP A 33 3.24 4.02 12.49
CA ASP A 33 4.51 4.67 12.84
C ASP A 33 5.68 3.99 12.12
N LEU A 34 6.58 4.80 11.54
CA LEU A 34 7.68 4.32 10.69
C LEU A 34 7.19 3.30 9.65
N MET A 35 6.26 3.72 8.78
CA MET A 35 5.72 2.85 7.72
C MET A 35 6.84 2.19 6.92
N HIS A 36 6.65 0.89 6.62
CA HIS A 36 7.69 0.03 6.05
C HIS A 36 7.05 -1.10 5.25
N THR A 37 7.86 -1.91 4.56
CA THR A 37 7.40 -2.99 3.68
C THR A 37 6.36 -3.91 4.30
N GLY A 38 6.49 -4.26 5.58
CA GLY A 38 5.47 -5.02 6.32
C GLY A 38 4.09 -4.38 6.33
N HIS A 39 4.00 -3.06 6.57
CA HIS A 39 2.75 -2.30 6.53
C HIS A 39 2.19 -2.25 5.09
N PHE A 40 3.05 -1.96 4.11
CA PHE A 40 2.62 -1.92 2.71
C PHE A 40 2.12 -3.28 2.21
N ASN A 41 2.77 -4.39 2.59
CA ASN A 41 2.31 -5.73 2.25
C ASN A 41 1.02 -6.10 2.99
N ALA A 42 0.80 -5.62 4.22
CA ALA A 42 -0.47 -5.79 4.91
C ALA A 42 -1.61 -5.12 4.11
N ILE A 43 -1.46 -3.85 3.74
CA ILE A 43 -2.45 -3.12 2.95
C ILE A 43 -2.67 -3.79 1.57
N ARG A 44 -1.60 -4.27 0.90
CA ARG A 44 -1.70 -5.04 -0.34
C ARG A 44 -2.53 -6.32 -0.17
N GLN A 45 -2.36 -7.04 0.94
CA GLN A 45 -3.17 -8.23 1.24
C GLN A 45 -4.63 -7.85 1.48
N VAL A 46 -4.89 -6.72 2.14
CA VAL A 46 -6.25 -6.18 2.27
C VAL A 46 -6.87 -5.85 0.91
N ALA A 47 -6.12 -5.25 -0.02
CA ALA A 47 -6.59 -5.06 -1.40
C ALA A 47 -6.84 -6.40 -2.13
N THR A 48 -6.10 -7.45 -1.79
CA THR A 48 -6.36 -8.80 -2.33
C THR A 48 -7.69 -9.34 -1.80
N ILE A 49 -7.95 -9.19 -0.50
CA ILE A 49 -9.22 -9.56 0.15
C ILE A 49 -10.38 -8.73 -0.43
N ALA A 50 -10.15 -7.45 -0.74
CA ALA A 50 -11.14 -6.61 -1.42
C ALA A 50 -11.58 -7.24 -2.74
N HIS A 51 -10.64 -7.65 -3.59
CA HIS A 51 -10.94 -8.33 -4.85
C HIS A 51 -11.58 -9.71 -4.65
N GLU A 52 -11.25 -10.43 -3.59
CA GLU A 52 -11.91 -11.70 -3.25
C GLU A 52 -13.38 -11.48 -2.92
N ILE A 53 -13.70 -10.46 -2.10
CA ILE A 53 -15.08 -10.07 -1.77
C ILE A 53 -15.82 -9.61 -3.03
N GLU A 54 -15.19 -8.84 -3.92
CA GLU A 54 -15.81 -8.44 -5.20
C GLU A 54 -16.23 -9.66 -6.03
N ARG A 55 -15.38 -10.68 -6.13
CA ARG A 55 -15.69 -11.94 -6.83
C ARG A 55 -16.78 -12.75 -6.13
N GLU A 56 -16.72 -12.85 -4.80
CA GLU A 56 -17.75 -13.55 -4.00
C GLU A 56 -19.14 -12.93 -4.26
N LYS A 57 -19.23 -11.60 -4.24
CA LYS A 57 -20.47 -10.87 -4.50
C LYS A 57 -20.93 -10.97 -5.95
N GLU A 58 -20.01 -10.96 -6.91
CA GLU A 58 -20.35 -11.18 -8.32
C GLU A 58 -20.98 -12.57 -8.53
N LEU A 59 -20.45 -13.61 -7.88
CA LEU A 59 -21.04 -14.96 -7.91
C LEU A 59 -22.42 -15.03 -7.24
N GLU A 60 -22.68 -14.16 -6.26
CA GLU A 60 -24.00 -13.97 -5.64
C GLU A 60 -24.96 -13.13 -6.51
N GLY A 61 -24.51 -12.66 -7.69
CA GLY A 61 -25.31 -11.82 -8.58
C GLY A 61 -25.31 -10.33 -8.23
N GLU A 62 -24.43 -9.90 -7.31
CA GLU A 62 -24.31 -8.52 -6.87
C GLU A 62 -23.02 -7.89 -7.43
N ARG A 63 -23.16 -6.80 -8.21
CA ARG A 63 -21.99 -6.03 -8.65
C ARG A 63 -21.59 -5.04 -7.55
N VAL A 64 -20.45 -5.31 -6.92
CA VAL A 64 -19.85 -4.43 -5.90
C VAL A 64 -18.48 -3.94 -6.33
N ARG A 65 -18.07 -2.79 -5.79
CA ARG A 65 -16.69 -2.32 -5.78
C ARG A 65 -16.26 -2.18 -4.34
N VAL A 66 -15.09 -2.71 -3.97
CA VAL A 66 -14.61 -2.65 -2.59
C VAL A 66 -13.49 -1.62 -2.47
N GLU A 67 -13.67 -0.64 -1.58
CA GLU A 67 -12.66 0.37 -1.22
C GLU A 67 -11.86 -0.06 0.01
N VAL A 68 -10.54 0.07 -0.05
CA VAL A 68 -9.64 -0.15 1.09
C VAL A 68 -9.49 1.14 1.88
N VAL A 69 -9.94 1.10 3.12
CA VAL A 69 -9.91 2.23 4.06
C VAL A 69 -8.81 2.01 5.08
N ALA A 70 -7.86 2.94 5.19
CA ALA A 70 -6.84 2.92 6.22
C ALA A 70 -7.28 3.73 7.46
N GLY A 71 -7.28 3.09 8.62
CA GLY A 71 -7.68 3.68 9.89
C GLY A 71 -6.49 4.12 10.74
N ILE A 72 -6.44 5.38 11.15
CA ILE A 72 -5.39 5.91 12.03
C ILE A 72 -5.90 5.94 13.48
N HIS A 73 -5.18 5.27 14.38
CA HIS A 73 -5.42 5.44 15.81
C HIS A 73 -4.84 6.77 16.32
N PRO A 74 -5.55 7.50 17.20
CA PRO A 74 -5.00 8.71 17.82
C PRO A 74 -3.70 8.43 18.57
N ASN A 75 -2.68 9.24 18.32
CA ASN A 75 -1.40 9.15 19.03
C ASN A 75 -1.61 9.26 20.55
N LYS A 76 -2.50 10.15 20.99
CA LYS A 76 -2.86 10.30 22.42
C LYS A 76 -3.38 9.01 23.05
N GLU A 77 -4.16 8.23 22.30
CA GLU A 77 -4.77 7.01 22.80
C GLU A 77 -3.73 5.90 22.88
N ILE A 78 -2.90 5.76 21.86
CA ILE A 78 -1.86 4.74 21.86
C ILE A 78 -0.77 5.03 22.88
N ARG A 79 -0.37 6.30 23.07
CA ARG A 79 0.56 6.70 24.14
C ARG A 79 0.08 6.20 25.51
N ARG A 80 -1.21 6.33 25.78
CA ARG A 80 -1.84 5.86 27.02
C ARG A 80 -1.78 4.33 27.18
N VAL A 81 -1.91 3.58 26.07
CA VAL A 81 -2.01 2.10 26.11
C VAL A 81 -0.66 1.41 26.02
N LYS A 82 0.19 1.83 25.07
CA LYS A 82 1.48 1.17 24.78
C LYS A 82 2.65 1.81 25.53
N GLY A 83 2.52 3.05 25.97
CA GLY A 83 3.65 3.85 26.45
C GLY A 83 4.60 4.24 25.32
N GLY A 84 5.36 5.32 25.52
CA GLY A 84 6.33 5.83 24.55
C GLY A 84 5.77 6.90 23.62
N GLU A 85 6.69 7.70 23.07
CA GLU A 85 6.38 8.73 22.09
C GLU A 85 6.43 8.14 20.67
N PHE A 86 5.61 8.68 19.78
CA PHE A 86 5.65 8.34 18.36
C PHE A 86 6.75 9.11 17.64
N VAL A 87 7.37 8.48 16.66
CA VAL A 87 8.35 9.16 15.81
C VAL A 87 7.62 10.08 14.83
N CYS A 88 6.54 9.61 14.21
CA CYS A 88 5.77 10.36 13.22
C CYS A 88 4.53 11.02 13.84
N SER A 89 4.24 12.24 13.38
CA SER A 89 2.95 12.91 13.56
C SER A 89 1.81 12.20 12.83
N GLU A 90 0.56 12.50 13.18
CA GLU A 90 -0.60 11.95 12.48
C GLU A 90 -0.69 12.41 11.02
N GLU A 91 -0.26 13.63 10.72
CA GLU A 91 -0.19 14.19 9.37
C GLU A 91 0.85 13.47 8.50
N GLU A 92 2.02 13.14 9.07
CA GLU A 92 3.02 12.35 8.36
C GLU A 92 2.53 10.94 8.06
N LYS A 93 1.82 10.31 9.00
CA LYS A 93 1.20 8.99 8.82
C LYS A 93 0.14 9.03 7.72
N GLU A 94 -0.71 10.05 7.73
CA GLU A 94 -1.71 10.27 6.69
C GLU A 94 -1.05 10.45 5.33
N THR A 95 0.00 11.26 5.23
CA THR A 95 0.75 11.46 3.98
C THR A 95 1.31 10.15 3.43
N MET A 96 1.90 9.32 4.30
CA MET A 96 2.40 8.00 3.92
C MET A 96 1.28 7.07 3.45
N LEU A 97 0.15 7.03 4.15
CA LEU A 97 -1.03 6.23 3.76
C LEU A 97 -1.63 6.70 2.43
N ARG A 98 -1.78 8.02 2.24
CA ARG A 98 -2.26 8.60 0.97
C ARG A 98 -1.33 8.28 -0.18
N SER A 99 -0.02 8.13 0.07
CA SER A 99 0.93 7.73 -0.97
C SER A 99 0.82 6.25 -1.35
N CYS A 100 0.29 5.40 -0.48
CA CYS A 100 0.13 3.98 -0.74
C CYS A 100 -0.93 3.75 -1.83
N LYS A 101 -0.59 3.01 -2.87
CA LYS A 101 -1.46 2.79 -4.04
C LYS A 101 -2.67 1.91 -3.78
N TRP A 102 -2.65 1.14 -2.69
CA TRP A 102 -3.72 0.25 -2.28
C TRP A 102 -4.70 0.90 -1.30
N VAL A 103 -4.50 2.16 -0.91
CA VAL A 103 -5.40 2.89 -0.01
C VAL A 103 -6.31 3.80 -0.83
N ASP A 104 -7.62 3.60 -0.71
CA ASP A 104 -8.63 4.43 -1.37
C ASP A 104 -9.06 5.61 -0.49
N ASP A 105 -9.21 5.37 0.82
CA ASP A 105 -9.69 6.37 1.78
C ASP A 105 -9.02 6.22 3.16
N ILE A 106 -9.11 7.26 3.99
CA ILE A 106 -8.52 7.30 5.33
C ILE A 106 -9.57 7.71 6.35
N VAL A 107 -9.63 6.99 7.47
CA VAL A 107 -10.45 7.34 8.63
C VAL A 107 -9.54 7.64 9.81
N HIS A 108 -9.75 8.80 10.42
CA HIS A 108 -9.05 9.24 11.63
C HIS A 108 -9.82 8.83 12.87
N ASP A 109 -9.16 8.98 14.02
CA ASP A 109 -9.73 8.74 15.34
C ASP A 109 -10.35 7.33 15.50
N VAL A 110 -9.73 6.32 14.87
CA VAL A 110 -10.17 4.94 15.05
C VAL A 110 -9.83 4.50 16.48
N PRO A 111 -10.81 4.09 17.30
CA PRO A 111 -10.54 3.60 18.65
C PRO A 111 -9.55 2.44 18.62
N TYR A 112 -8.57 2.46 19.52
CA TYR A 112 -7.63 1.34 19.65
C TYR A 112 -8.29 0.14 20.33
N LYS A 113 -9.16 0.40 21.31
CA LYS A 113 -9.91 -0.66 22.01
C LYS A 113 -11.25 -0.17 22.57
N PRO A 114 -12.36 -0.90 22.36
CA PRO A 114 -12.58 -1.95 21.35
C PRO A 114 -12.97 -1.35 19.98
N LEU A 115 -12.73 -2.09 18.89
CA LEU A 115 -13.36 -1.78 17.60
C LEU A 115 -14.78 -2.34 17.61
N THR A 116 -15.78 -1.47 17.56
CA THR A 116 -17.19 -1.87 17.68
C THR A 116 -17.93 -1.87 16.35
N VAL A 117 -19.06 -2.57 16.30
CA VAL A 117 -19.94 -2.62 15.13
C VAL A 117 -20.53 -1.24 14.82
N GLU A 118 -20.85 -0.46 15.86
CA GLU A 118 -21.36 0.92 15.73
C GLU A 118 -20.34 1.84 15.06
N PHE A 119 -19.04 1.65 15.35
CA PHE A 119 -17.98 2.38 14.66
C PHE A 119 -17.97 2.01 13.17
N LEU A 120 -18.03 0.72 12.84
CA LEU A 120 -18.09 0.27 11.45
C LEU A 120 -19.28 0.87 10.72
N ASP A 121 -20.48 0.85 11.33
CA ASP A 121 -21.70 1.37 10.73
C ASP A 121 -21.65 2.89 10.53
N LYS A 122 -21.17 3.64 11.54
CA LYS A 122 -20.99 5.09 11.45
C LYS A 122 -20.08 5.49 10.28
N HIS A 123 -19.04 4.71 10.02
CA HIS A 123 -18.07 4.95 8.95
C HIS A 123 -18.37 4.19 7.65
N ARG A 124 -19.52 3.50 7.56
CA ARG A 124 -19.96 2.68 6.42
C ARG A 124 -18.94 1.62 6.01
N ILE A 125 -18.31 0.96 6.97
CA ILE A 125 -17.32 -0.10 6.76
C ILE A 125 -18.02 -1.45 6.82
N ASP A 126 -17.95 -2.26 5.77
CA ASP A 126 -18.56 -3.59 5.73
C ASP A 126 -17.73 -4.62 6.53
N TYR A 127 -16.40 -4.61 6.37
CA TYR A 127 -15.49 -5.55 7.06
C TYR A 127 -14.31 -4.84 7.72
N ALA A 128 -13.92 -5.28 8.91
CA ALA A 128 -12.62 -5.00 9.50
C ALA A 128 -11.62 -6.11 9.12
N VAL A 129 -10.38 -5.73 8.84
CA VAL A 129 -9.33 -6.65 8.41
C VAL A 129 -8.08 -6.44 9.27
N HIS A 130 -7.53 -7.53 9.79
CA HIS A 130 -6.32 -7.49 10.61
C HIS A 130 -5.40 -8.69 10.32
N GLY A 131 -4.16 -8.62 10.79
CA GLY A 131 -3.24 -9.75 10.75
C GLY A 131 -3.72 -10.92 11.61
N ASP A 132 -3.19 -12.10 11.31
CA ASP A 132 -3.38 -13.37 12.05
C ASP A 132 -2.64 -13.42 13.40
N ASP A 133 -2.06 -12.31 13.86
CA ASP A 133 -1.42 -12.20 15.15
C ASP A 133 -2.43 -12.02 16.30
N ILE A 134 -1.99 -12.37 17.52
CA ILE A 134 -2.84 -12.32 18.71
C ILE A 134 -3.20 -10.86 19.04
N ALA A 135 -4.38 -10.44 18.60
CA ALA A 135 -4.94 -9.10 18.85
C ALA A 135 -5.67 -9.04 20.20
N LYS A 136 -4.97 -9.34 21.31
CA LYS A 136 -5.51 -9.22 22.67
C LYS A 136 -4.97 -7.98 23.37
N ALA A 137 -5.85 -7.29 24.10
CA ALA A 137 -5.47 -6.20 25.00
C ALA A 137 -4.78 -6.72 26.27
N SER A 138 -4.21 -5.82 27.06
CA SER A 138 -3.47 -6.15 28.29
C SER A 138 -4.30 -6.88 29.35
N ASP A 139 -5.62 -6.72 29.34
CA ASP A 139 -6.59 -7.44 30.18
C ASP A 139 -7.13 -8.73 29.53
N GLY A 140 -6.56 -9.15 28.40
CA GLY A 140 -6.93 -10.37 27.68
C GLY A 140 -8.14 -10.26 26.76
N THR A 141 -8.80 -9.09 26.67
CA THR A 141 -9.94 -8.89 25.75
C THR A 141 -9.48 -8.93 24.29
N ASP A 142 -10.21 -9.66 23.44
CA ASP A 142 -10.01 -9.62 21.97
C ASP A 142 -10.41 -8.23 21.44
N MET A 143 -9.47 -7.52 20.81
CA MET A 143 -9.70 -6.16 20.28
C MET A 143 -10.78 -6.13 19.18
N TYR A 144 -10.99 -7.25 18.50
CA TYR A 144 -11.93 -7.42 17.39
C TYR A 144 -13.10 -8.34 17.75
N GLY A 145 -13.32 -8.64 19.03
CA GLY A 145 -14.37 -9.57 19.47
C GLY A 145 -15.76 -9.22 18.92
N TYR A 146 -16.20 -7.97 19.06
CA TYR A 146 -17.51 -7.51 18.57
C TYR A 146 -17.67 -7.65 17.06
N VAL A 147 -16.63 -7.33 16.28
CA VAL A 147 -16.70 -7.42 14.81
C VAL A 147 -16.60 -8.86 14.32
N LYS A 148 -15.92 -9.74 15.06
CA LYS A 148 -15.87 -11.19 14.81
C LYS A 148 -17.23 -11.83 15.06
N GLU A 149 -17.87 -11.54 16.19
CA GLU A 149 -19.22 -12.02 16.53
C GLU A 149 -20.27 -11.59 15.49
N ALA A 150 -20.10 -10.39 14.91
CA ALA A 150 -20.96 -9.88 13.84
C ALA A 150 -20.65 -10.45 12.44
N GLY A 151 -19.65 -11.33 12.29
CA GLY A 151 -19.25 -11.90 10.98
C GLY A 151 -18.59 -10.89 10.02
N ARG A 152 -18.15 -9.74 10.54
CA ARG A 152 -17.59 -8.60 9.78
C ARG A 152 -16.08 -8.48 9.92
N TYR A 153 -15.41 -9.62 10.06
CA TYR A 153 -13.96 -9.69 10.24
C TYR A 153 -13.31 -10.57 9.18
N ARG A 154 -12.11 -10.19 8.72
CA ARG A 154 -11.25 -10.93 7.79
C ARG A 154 -9.81 -10.88 8.28
N GLU A 155 -9.02 -11.90 7.92
CA GLU A 155 -7.62 -12.03 8.33
C GLU A 155 -6.68 -12.10 7.14
N PHE A 156 -5.46 -11.60 7.31
CA PHE A 156 -4.33 -11.83 6.39
C PHE A 156 -3.11 -12.33 7.16
N ARG A 157 -2.16 -12.93 6.44
CA ARG A 157 -0.92 -13.42 7.06
C ARG A 157 0.04 -12.28 7.36
N ARG A 158 0.49 -12.16 8.60
CA ARG A 158 1.49 -11.16 8.99
C ARG A 158 2.80 -11.36 8.23
N SER A 159 3.40 -10.25 7.80
CA SER A 159 4.72 -10.28 7.14
C SER A 159 5.81 -10.62 8.15
N GLU A 160 6.56 -11.69 7.90
CA GLU A 160 7.70 -12.08 8.72
C GLU A 160 8.94 -11.20 8.44
N CYS A 161 9.85 -11.15 9.41
CA CYS A 161 11.19 -10.52 9.34
C CYS A 161 11.26 -8.99 9.24
N ILE A 162 10.13 -8.26 9.30
CA ILE A 162 10.12 -6.80 9.38
C ILE A 162 9.13 -6.31 10.43
N SER A 163 9.56 -5.36 11.26
CA SER A 163 8.74 -4.68 12.25
C SER A 163 9.34 -3.32 12.61
N THR A 164 8.54 -2.42 13.18
CA THR A 164 9.03 -1.15 13.73
C THR A 164 10.15 -1.37 14.76
N THR A 165 10.03 -2.39 15.61
CA THR A 165 11.09 -2.76 16.57
C THR A 165 12.37 -3.20 15.86
N THR A 166 12.26 -3.96 14.78
CA THR A 166 13.42 -4.35 13.95
C THR A 166 14.10 -3.12 13.37
N LEU A 167 13.35 -2.17 12.81
CA LEU A 167 13.91 -0.92 12.26
C LEU A 167 14.59 -0.08 13.33
N ILE A 168 13.94 0.12 14.48
CA ILE A 168 14.53 0.87 15.60
C ILE A 168 15.83 0.20 16.07
N ASN A 169 15.86 -1.12 16.19
CA ASN A 169 17.08 -1.82 16.60
C ASN A 169 18.21 -1.72 15.56
N ARG A 170 17.88 -1.66 14.26
CA ARG A 170 18.86 -1.37 13.20
C ARG A 170 19.40 0.06 13.32
N ILE A 171 18.53 1.05 13.56
CA ILE A 171 18.92 2.46 13.78
C ILE A 171 19.83 2.62 15.01
N LEU A 172 19.51 1.95 16.11
CA LEU A 172 20.29 2.02 17.35
C LEU A 172 21.62 1.25 17.26
N GLY A 173 21.89 0.53 16.16
CA GLY A 173 23.06 -0.33 16.03
C GLY A 173 23.07 -1.52 17.00
N CYS A 174 21.93 -1.82 17.65
CA CYS A 174 21.79 -2.87 18.64
C CYS A 174 21.58 -4.27 18.04
N TYR A 175 21.64 -4.42 16.70
CA TYR A 175 21.57 -5.71 16.03
C TYR A 175 22.99 -6.17 15.64
N PRO A 176 23.67 -6.99 16.48
CA PRO A 176 24.95 -7.56 16.08
C PRO A 176 24.74 -8.49 14.88
N GLY A 177 25.29 -8.11 13.72
CA GLY A 177 25.46 -9.02 12.59
C GLY A 177 24.31 -9.14 11.58
N ALA A 178 23.18 -8.45 11.75
CA ALA A 178 22.16 -8.43 10.69
C ALA A 178 22.37 -7.23 9.78
N ASN A 179 23.11 -7.41 8.68
CA ASN A 179 22.88 -6.50 7.55
C ASN A 179 21.40 -6.65 7.13
N ALA A 180 20.77 -5.59 6.66
CA ALA A 180 19.36 -5.65 6.26
C ALA A 180 19.11 -6.71 5.17
N ASN A 181 20.14 -7.01 4.36
CA ASN A 181 20.13 -8.00 3.28
C ASN A 181 20.07 -9.47 3.76
N GLU A 182 20.54 -9.80 4.96
CA GLU A 182 20.52 -11.15 5.55
C GLU A 182 19.20 -11.44 6.25
N ALA A 183 18.53 -10.40 6.75
CA ALA A 183 17.24 -10.52 7.42
C ALA A 183 16.05 -10.52 6.45
N PHE A 184 16.22 -10.04 5.21
CA PHE A 184 15.15 -9.88 4.24
C PHE A 184 15.47 -10.55 2.90
N SER A 185 14.80 -11.67 2.62
CA SER A 185 14.88 -12.34 1.32
C SER A 185 13.83 -11.80 0.35
N LEU A 186 14.28 -11.09 -0.68
CA LEU A 186 13.45 -10.70 -1.81
C LEU A 186 13.26 -11.89 -2.77
N THR A 187 12.02 -12.14 -3.20
CA THR A 187 11.71 -13.11 -4.24
C THR A 187 11.06 -12.42 -5.43
N SER A 188 11.21 -12.99 -6.62
CA SER A 188 10.52 -12.50 -7.83
C SER A 188 9.01 -12.40 -7.62
N ARG A 189 8.41 -13.36 -6.90
CA ARG A 189 6.99 -13.34 -6.54
C ARG A 189 6.61 -12.10 -5.72
N ARG A 190 7.38 -11.74 -4.69
CA ARG A 190 7.12 -10.52 -3.89
C ARG A 190 7.23 -9.27 -4.75
N MET A 191 8.23 -9.22 -5.64
CA MET A 191 8.39 -8.12 -6.60
C MET A 191 7.16 -7.98 -7.50
N THR A 192 6.70 -9.10 -8.09
CA THR A 192 5.50 -9.12 -8.93
C THR A 192 4.23 -8.71 -8.16
N GLU A 193 4.07 -9.16 -6.92
CA GLU A 193 2.92 -8.78 -6.08
C GLU A 193 2.89 -7.27 -5.83
N PHE A 194 4.06 -6.64 -5.68
CA PHE A 194 4.19 -5.19 -5.47
C PHE A 194 4.16 -4.39 -6.77
N SER A 195 4.54 -4.93 -7.93
CA SER A 195 4.51 -4.19 -9.20
C SER A 195 3.15 -4.20 -9.91
N ARG A 196 2.20 -5.02 -9.47
CA ARG A 196 0.82 -5.06 -10.01
C ARG A 196 0.16 -3.67 -10.01
N GLY A 197 -0.68 -3.47 -11.03
CA GLY A 197 -1.50 -2.26 -11.18
C GLY A 197 -0.89 -1.17 -12.05
N TYR A 198 0.38 -1.32 -12.46
CA TYR A 198 1.02 -0.41 -13.41
C TYR A 198 1.16 -1.05 -14.79
N LYS A 199 1.18 -0.18 -15.80
CA LYS A 199 1.41 -0.58 -17.18
C LYS A 199 2.88 -1.03 -17.36
N PRO A 200 3.18 -1.96 -18.27
CA PRO A 200 4.57 -2.30 -18.59
C PRO A 200 5.32 -1.08 -19.14
N ILE A 201 6.63 -0.99 -18.88
CA ILE A 201 7.46 0.13 -19.34
C ILE A 201 7.45 0.30 -20.87
N GLU A 202 7.28 -0.79 -21.61
CA GLU A 202 7.18 -0.81 -23.07
C GLU A 202 5.95 -0.07 -23.60
N SER A 203 4.94 0.13 -22.75
CA SER A 203 3.73 0.89 -23.06
C SER A 203 3.81 2.36 -22.61
N ALA A 204 4.94 2.78 -22.03
CA ALA A 204 5.18 4.16 -21.65
C ALA A 204 5.61 4.99 -22.87
N SER A 205 4.98 6.14 -23.04
CA SER A 205 5.31 7.06 -24.13
C SER A 205 6.38 8.07 -23.72
N LYS A 206 6.38 8.48 -22.44
CA LYS A 206 7.33 9.45 -21.92
C LYS A 206 7.68 9.11 -20.47
N ILE A 207 8.92 8.68 -20.29
CA ILE A 207 9.45 8.19 -19.02
C ILE A 207 10.31 9.26 -18.36
N VAL A 208 10.00 9.54 -17.10
CA VAL A 208 10.81 10.33 -16.18
C VAL A 208 11.63 9.38 -15.32
N TYR A 209 12.91 9.69 -15.11
CA TYR A 209 13.78 8.92 -14.24
C TYR A 209 14.27 9.76 -13.05
N ILE A 210 14.22 9.19 -11.85
CA ILE A 210 14.80 9.77 -10.63
C ILE A 210 15.51 8.66 -9.86
N SER A 211 16.66 8.94 -9.24
CA SER A 211 17.34 7.93 -8.42
C SER A 211 17.94 8.53 -7.16
N ALA A 212 17.95 7.74 -6.10
CA ALA A 212 18.52 8.06 -4.80
C ALA A 212 18.72 6.76 -4.01
N VAL A 213 19.13 6.90 -2.75
CA VAL A 213 19.21 5.77 -1.83
C VAL A 213 17.81 5.36 -1.35
N TRP A 214 16.89 6.29 -1.05
CA TRP A 214 15.53 5.95 -0.57
C TRP A 214 15.49 5.09 0.70
N ASP A 215 16.50 5.22 1.57
CA ASP A 215 16.49 4.52 2.86
C ASP A 215 15.39 5.07 3.77
N LEU A 216 14.72 4.20 4.53
CA LEU A 216 13.58 4.54 5.38
C LEU A 216 12.57 5.48 4.70
N LEU A 217 11.91 4.99 3.63
CA LEU A 217 10.94 5.78 2.85
C LEU A 217 9.99 6.60 3.76
N HIS A 218 10.00 7.93 3.59
CA HIS A 218 9.33 8.89 4.45
C HIS A 218 8.69 10.02 3.62
N THR A 219 7.97 10.93 4.27
CA THR A 219 7.15 11.98 3.63
C THR A 219 7.93 12.86 2.66
N ALA A 220 9.17 13.25 2.97
CA ALA A 220 9.97 14.03 2.02
C ALA A 220 10.33 13.24 0.74
N HIS A 221 10.57 11.92 0.82
CA HIS A 221 10.72 11.08 -0.37
C HIS A 221 9.41 11.01 -1.17
N ILE A 222 8.27 10.88 -0.49
CA ILE A 222 6.95 10.87 -1.14
C ILE A 222 6.73 12.16 -1.93
N GLU A 223 7.06 13.32 -1.36
CA GLU A 223 6.92 14.60 -2.05
C GLU A 223 7.88 14.71 -3.23
N ALA A 224 9.13 14.27 -3.09
CA ALA A 224 10.08 14.22 -4.20
C ALA A 224 9.57 13.34 -5.36
N LEU A 225 9.00 12.17 -5.05
CA LEU A 225 8.41 11.26 -6.04
C LEU A 225 7.16 11.86 -6.71
N ARG A 226 6.30 12.54 -5.95
CA ARG A 226 5.13 13.25 -6.48
C ARG A 226 5.55 14.35 -7.46
N LEU A 227 6.50 15.20 -7.03
CA LEU A 227 7.03 16.27 -7.87
C LEU A 227 7.70 15.71 -9.13
N ALA A 228 8.46 14.61 -9.02
CA ALA A 228 9.07 13.96 -10.17
C ALA A 228 8.03 13.41 -11.16
N ASN A 229 6.97 12.76 -10.64
CA ASN A 229 5.86 12.27 -11.45
C ASN A 229 5.14 13.40 -12.21
N ASP A 230 5.02 14.58 -11.57
CA ASP A 230 4.33 15.74 -12.15
C ASP A 230 5.26 16.70 -12.91
N ALA A 231 6.58 16.49 -12.86
CA ALA A 231 7.59 17.42 -13.37
C ALA A 231 7.49 17.66 -14.88
N VAL A 232 6.96 16.68 -15.61
CA VAL A 232 6.98 16.66 -17.07
C VAL A 232 5.57 16.46 -17.61
N LYS A 233 5.06 17.48 -18.30
CA LYS A 233 3.74 17.41 -18.92
C LYS A 233 3.65 16.26 -19.93
N GLY A 234 2.64 15.41 -19.73
CA GLY A 234 2.38 14.24 -20.55
C GLY A 234 3.37 13.09 -20.32
N ALA A 235 4.22 13.16 -19.29
CA ALA A 235 4.86 11.96 -18.78
C ALA A 235 3.79 11.03 -18.19
N ASP A 236 3.96 9.75 -18.44
CA ASP A 236 3.00 8.71 -18.07
C ASP A 236 3.66 7.54 -17.35
N TYR A 237 4.92 7.74 -16.92
CA TYR A 237 5.73 6.74 -16.24
C TYR A 237 6.85 7.37 -15.42
N LEU A 238 6.94 7.01 -14.15
CA LEU A 238 8.07 7.35 -13.28
C LEU A 238 8.89 6.09 -12.96
N LEU A 239 10.10 6.05 -13.49
CA LEU A 239 11.09 4.99 -13.24
C LEU A 239 12.05 5.43 -12.12
N VAL A 240 12.10 4.68 -11.03
CA VAL A 240 12.88 5.06 -9.84
C VAL A 240 14.10 4.18 -9.65
N GLY A 241 15.29 4.76 -9.72
CA GLY A 241 16.53 4.05 -9.45
C GLY A 241 16.79 3.87 -7.95
N VAL A 242 16.97 2.63 -7.51
CA VAL A 242 17.38 2.25 -6.15
C VAL A 242 18.89 2.12 -6.13
N ARG A 243 19.59 3.16 -5.65
CA ARG A 243 21.05 3.14 -5.55
C ARG A 243 21.48 2.21 -4.43
N HIS A 244 22.53 1.43 -4.63
CA HIS A 244 23.20 0.74 -3.54
C HIS A 244 24.00 1.78 -2.74
N ASP A 245 23.85 1.79 -1.41
CA ASP A 245 24.73 2.59 -0.55
C ASP A 245 26.03 1.84 -0.27
N SER A 246 26.78 1.57 -1.34
CA SER A 246 28.17 1.21 -1.22
C SER A 246 28.94 2.51 -1.38
N SER A 247 29.13 3.24 -0.27
CA SER A 247 30.20 4.23 -0.23
C SER A 247 31.48 3.52 -0.66
N ALA A 248 31.95 3.80 -1.87
CA ALA A 248 33.09 3.19 -2.51
C ALA A 248 34.35 3.50 -1.70
N ASN A 249 34.62 2.72 -0.64
CA ASN A 249 35.86 2.68 0.15
C ASN A 249 35.86 1.58 1.24
N GLY A 250 35.18 0.45 1.03
CA GLY A 250 35.28 -0.71 1.93
C GLY A 250 34.63 -0.55 3.32
N GLU A 251 33.85 0.51 3.54
CA GLU A 251 32.99 0.64 4.73
C GLU A 251 31.67 -0.13 4.52
N ARG A 252 31.12 -0.69 5.61
CA ARG A 252 29.83 -1.40 5.59
C ARG A 252 28.73 -0.48 5.06
N ASP A 253 27.82 -1.05 4.27
CA ASP A 253 26.53 -0.46 3.91
C ASP A 253 25.88 0.15 5.15
N ARG A 254 25.59 1.46 5.09
CA ARG A 254 25.05 2.24 6.21
C ARG A 254 23.53 2.32 6.18
N THR A 255 22.88 1.72 5.18
CA THR A 255 21.42 1.75 5.08
C THR A 255 20.77 0.89 6.16
N ILE A 256 19.65 1.40 6.68
CA ILE A 256 18.80 0.71 7.66
C ILE A 256 17.94 -0.34 6.97
N THR A 257 17.59 -0.10 5.70
CA THR A 257 16.78 -1.01 4.88
C THR A 257 17.54 -1.50 3.65
N SER A 258 17.41 -2.81 3.38
CA SER A 258 18.00 -3.47 2.22
C SER A 258 17.51 -2.89 0.90
N ASP A 259 18.27 -3.10 -0.18
CA ASP A 259 17.84 -2.78 -1.55
C ASP A 259 16.45 -3.35 -1.86
N GLY A 260 16.19 -4.58 -1.41
CA GLY A 260 14.89 -5.23 -1.58
C GLY A 260 13.77 -4.56 -0.77
N GLU A 261 14.03 -4.18 0.48
CA GLU A 261 13.06 -3.45 1.29
C GLU A 261 12.75 -2.06 0.70
N ARG A 262 13.77 -1.35 0.23
CA ARG A 262 13.63 -0.02 -0.41
C ARG A 262 12.83 -0.12 -1.70
N ALA A 263 13.14 -1.11 -2.55
CA ALA A 263 12.40 -1.36 -3.78
C ALA A 263 10.92 -1.67 -3.55
N LEU A 264 10.59 -2.56 -2.62
CA LEU A 264 9.18 -2.85 -2.30
C LEU A 264 8.47 -1.64 -1.68
N SER A 265 9.16 -0.83 -0.87
CA SER A 265 8.58 0.39 -0.32
C SER A 265 8.25 1.39 -1.43
N LEU A 266 9.16 1.59 -2.39
CA LEU A 266 8.92 2.45 -3.56
C LEU A 266 7.76 1.93 -4.43
N LEU A 267 7.70 0.64 -4.72
CA LEU A 267 6.63 0.04 -5.53
C LEU A 267 5.23 0.10 -4.88
N SER A 268 5.18 0.34 -3.56
CA SER A 268 3.92 0.60 -2.85
C SER A 268 3.39 2.02 -3.09
N CYS A 269 4.23 2.94 -3.54
CA CYS A 269 3.88 4.34 -3.77
C CYS A 269 3.09 4.50 -5.08
N ARG A 270 2.00 5.28 -5.05
CA ARG A 270 1.11 5.53 -6.19
C ARG A 270 1.74 6.35 -7.32
N TYR A 271 2.83 7.05 -7.04
CA TYR A 271 3.55 7.87 -8.02
C TYR A 271 4.61 7.05 -8.78
N VAL A 272 5.04 5.91 -8.24
CA VAL A 272 6.13 5.10 -8.78
C VAL A 272 5.57 4.04 -9.71
N SER A 273 5.97 4.06 -10.98
CA SER A 273 5.54 3.07 -11.96
C SER A 273 6.39 1.80 -11.91
N ASP A 274 7.71 1.95 -11.77
CA ASP A 274 8.65 0.83 -11.65
C ASP A 274 9.97 1.26 -11.00
N VAL A 275 10.80 0.28 -10.67
CA VAL A 275 12.09 0.49 -10.01
C VAL A 275 13.25 -0.16 -10.76
N VAL A 276 14.41 0.49 -10.75
CA VAL A 276 15.67 -0.10 -11.20
C VAL A 276 16.53 -0.41 -10.00
N LEU A 277 16.71 -1.69 -9.69
CA LEU A 277 17.63 -2.14 -8.64
C LEU A 277 19.08 -1.86 -9.02
N GLN A 278 19.91 -1.56 -8.01
CA GLN A 278 21.34 -1.28 -8.18
C GLN A 278 21.59 -0.17 -9.23
N ALA A 279 20.77 0.88 -9.17
CA ALA A 279 20.90 2.00 -10.09
C ALA A 279 22.29 2.66 -9.94
N PRO A 280 22.98 2.96 -11.06
CA PRO A 280 24.28 3.62 -11.02
C PRO A 280 24.15 5.04 -10.49
N GLU A 281 25.15 5.51 -9.75
CA GLU A 281 25.23 6.91 -9.30
C GLU A 281 25.26 7.91 -10.46
N ARG A 282 25.95 7.53 -11.55
CA ARG A 282 26.02 8.31 -12.79
C ARG A 282 25.55 7.44 -13.94
N PRO A 283 24.24 7.42 -14.25
CA PRO A 283 23.73 6.60 -15.35
C PRO A 283 24.30 7.08 -16.69
N SER A 284 24.66 6.12 -17.54
CA SER A 284 25.22 6.40 -18.87
C SER A 284 24.11 6.75 -19.87
N ALA A 285 24.51 7.27 -21.04
CA ALA A 285 23.57 7.46 -22.14
C ALA A 285 22.95 6.12 -22.61
N ASP A 286 23.68 5.01 -22.52
CA ASP A 286 23.16 3.66 -22.80
C ASP A 286 22.10 3.23 -21.80
N PHE A 287 22.28 3.53 -20.52
CA PHE A 287 21.27 3.27 -19.50
C PHE A 287 19.96 3.97 -19.84
N PHE A 288 20.01 5.27 -20.16
CA PHE A 288 18.80 6.02 -20.50
C PHE A 288 18.16 5.53 -21.81
N ARG A 289 18.97 5.17 -22.82
CA ARG A 289 18.47 4.56 -24.06
C ARG A 289 17.78 3.22 -23.81
N ALA A 290 18.34 2.36 -22.96
CA ALA A 290 17.78 1.04 -22.68
C ALA A 290 16.37 1.11 -22.09
N PHE A 291 16.09 2.13 -21.29
CA PHE A 291 14.77 2.35 -20.69
C PHE A 291 13.91 3.38 -21.43
N ASN A 292 14.35 3.90 -22.59
CA ASN A 292 13.68 4.99 -23.30
C ASN A 292 13.36 6.21 -22.40
N VAL A 293 14.29 6.53 -21.49
CA VAL A 293 14.15 7.67 -20.58
C VAL A 293 14.36 8.94 -21.38
N VAL A 294 13.35 9.81 -21.37
CA VAL A 294 13.38 11.08 -22.10
C VAL A 294 13.95 12.19 -21.24
N ILE A 295 13.71 12.14 -19.92
CA ILE A 295 14.15 13.18 -18.97
C ILE A 295 14.69 12.53 -17.69
N PRO A 296 16.02 12.59 -17.46
CA PRO A 296 16.60 12.28 -16.16
C PRO A 296 16.47 13.47 -15.22
N LEU A 297 16.00 13.21 -14.00
CA LEU A 297 16.01 14.15 -12.89
C LEU A 297 17.15 13.76 -11.94
N TYR A 298 18.01 14.73 -11.64
CA TYR A 298 19.07 14.57 -10.66
C TYR A 298 18.59 15.19 -9.35
N VAL A 299 18.61 14.40 -8.29
CA VAL A 299 18.41 14.89 -6.92
C VAL A 299 19.82 15.12 -6.39
N GLU A 300 20.19 16.38 -6.16
CA GLU A 300 21.41 16.73 -5.42
C GLU A 300 21.23 16.54 -3.91
#